data_AF-G1LS34-F1
#
_entry.id   AF-G1LS34-F1
#
_cell.length_a   1.000
_cell.length_b   1.000
_cell.length_c   1.000
_cell.angle_alpha   90.00
_cell.angle_beta   90.00
_cell.angle_gamma   90.00
#
_symmetry.space_group_name_H-M   'P 1'
#
loop_
_entity.id
_entity.type
_entity.pdbx_description
1 polymer ?
#
loop_
_entity_poly.entity_id
_entity_poly.type
_entity_poly.pdbx_seq_one_letter_code
_entity_poly.pdbx_strand_id
1 'polypeptide(L)'
;MEKYLSLSSNRSSNKRSLEGLSAFGSLEELILDNNLLGNDLVLPGLPRLHTLTLNKNQITDLECLLDHLAEVTPALEYLSLLGNVACPNELVSLEKDEEDYKRYRCFVLHKLPNLKFARKVTRQEREEALLRGSFMKVVKPKASSDCVTASPEHHYTPLPSASRDLTNHRGVLGKCRYVYYGKNSEGNRFIRDDQL
;
A
#
# COMPACT_ATOMS: atom_id res chain seq x y z
N MET A 1 -24.10 -30.50 -0.09
CA MET A 1 -23.75 -29.11 -0.40
C MET A 1 -22.25 -29.01 -0.40
N GLU A 2 -21.66 -28.52 -1.48
CA GLU A 2 -20.22 -28.43 -1.66
C GLU A 2 -19.70 -27.24 -0.84
N LYS A 3 -18.88 -27.54 0.18
CA LYS A 3 -18.23 -26.55 1.05
C LYS A 3 -16.91 -26.05 0.48
N TYR A 4 -16.31 -26.84 -0.40
CA TYR A 4 -15.01 -26.61 -1.00
C TYR A 4 -15.17 -26.64 -2.51
N LEU A 5 -14.63 -25.63 -3.19
CA LEU A 5 -14.62 -25.57 -4.64
C LEU A 5 -13.25 -25.09 -5.13
N SER A 6 -12.62 -25.89 -5.98
CA SER A 6 -11.39 -25.52 -6.68
C SER A 6 -11.65 -25.38 -8.16
N LEU A 7 -11.39 -24.20 -8.70
CA LEU A 7 -11.51 -23.85 -10.11
C LEU A 7 -10.15 -23.39 -10.67
N SER A 8 -9.05 -23.86 -10.09
CA SER A 8 -7.69 -23.48 -10.47
C SER A 8 -7.27 -24.05 -11.83
N SER A 9 -6.35 -23.36 -12.51
CA SER A 9 -5.79 -23.78 -13.81
C SER A 9 -6.83 -23.99 -14.93
N ASN A 10 -7.91 -23.21 -14.92
CA ASN A 10 -8.85 -23.19 -16.03
C ASN A 10 -8.23 -22.46 -17.23
N ARG A 11 -7.46 -23.20 -18.05
CA ARG A 11 -6.87 -22.71 -19.33
C ARG A 11 -7.90 -22.35 -20.40
N SER A 12 -9.19 -22.53 -20.11
CA SER A 12 -10.26 -22.16 -21.03
C SER A 12 -10.36 -20.63 -21.06
N SER A 13 -10.04 -20.06 -22.21
CA SER A 13 -10.07 -18.63 -22.56
C SER A 13 -11.43 -17.94 -22.40
N ASN A 14 -12.41 -18.58 -21.73
CA ASN A 14 -13.82 -18.24 -21.87
C ASN A 14 -14.66 -18.26 -20.58
N LYS A 15 -14.08 -18.16 -19.38
CA LYS A 15 -14.89 -17.99 -18.15
C LYS A 15 -14.32 -16.93 -17.21
N ARG A 16 -14.57 -15.67 -17.56
CA ARG A 16 -14.47 -14.50 -16.65
C ARG A 16 -15.65 -14.42 -15.68
N SER A 17 -16.78 -15.07 -15.99
CA SER A 17 -17.96 -15.01 -15.13
C SER A 17 -17.88 -16.06 -14.02
N LEU A 18 -17.76 -15.58 -12.79
CA LEU A 18 -17.95 -16.36 -11.57
C LEU A 18 -19.38 -16.25 -11.02
N GLU A 19 -20.34 -15.77 -11.83
CA GLU A 19 -21.75 -15.61 -11.43
C GLU A 19 -22.38 -16.92 -10.95
N GLY A 20 -21.93 -18.06 -11.51
CA GLY A 20 -22.37 -19.39 -11.09
C GLY A 20 -22.03 -19.73 -9.62
N LEU A 21 -21.09 -19.00 -8.99
CA LEU A 21 -20.78 -19.17 -7.58
C LEU A 21 -21.95 -18.77 -6.66
N SER A 22 -22.90 -17.96 -7.15
CA SER A 22 -24.10 -17.56 -6.40
C SER A 22 -24.99 -18.74 -5.99
N ALA A 23 -24.93 -19.85 -6.74
CA ALA A 23 -25.66 -21.08 -6.41
C ALA A 23 -25.11 -21.79 -5.16
N PHE A 24 -23.87 -21.48 -4.76
CA PHE A 24 -23.16 -22.13 -3.66
C PHE A 24 -23.25 -21.32 -2.37
N GLY A 25 -24.46 -21.15 -1.84
CA GLY A 25 -24.69 -20.40 -0.58
C GLY A 25 -24.08 -21.03 0.68
N SER A 26 -23.53 -22.24 0.59
CA SER A 26 -22.79 -22.91 1.69
C SER A 26 -21.30 -23.10 1.39
N LEU A 27 -20.77 -22.40 0.40
CA LEU A 27 -19.34 -22.44 0.09
C LEU A 27 -18.54 -21.79 1.22
N GLU A 28 -17.55 -22.52 1.71
CA GLU A 28 -16.66 -22.16 2.81
C GLU A 28 -15.25 -21.86 2.30
N GLU A 29 -14.80 -22.60 1.28
CA GLU A 29 -13.47 -22.48 0.69
C GLU A 29 -13.51 -22.41 -0.84
N LEU A 30 -12.82 -21.42 -1.40
CA LEU A 30 -12.74 -21.19 -2.84
C LEU A 30 -11.29 -21.03 -3.29
N ILE A 31 -10.87 -21.88 -4.23
CA ILE A 31 -9.54 -21.86 -4.82
C ILE A 31 -9.63 -21.43 -6.28
N LEU A 32 -9.03 -20.28 -6.60
CA LEU A 32 -9.01 -19.65 -7.92
C LEU A 32 -7.59 -19.39 -8.42
N ASP A 33 -6.68 -20.30 -8.08
CA ASP A 33 -5.27 -20.16 -8.41
C ASP A 33 -5.00 -20.35 -9.93
N ASN A 34 -4.04 -19.61 -10.47
CA ASN A 34 -3.56 -19.76 -11.84
C ASN A 34 -4.66 -19.60 -12.92
N ASN A 35 -5.53 -18.59 -12.76
CA ASN A 35 -6.68 -18.33 -13.64
C ASN A 35 -6.56 -17.02 -14.43
N LEU A 36 -5.40 -16.36 -14.40
CA LEU A 36 -5.16 -15.10 -15.12
C LEU A 36 -6.17 -13.99 -14.77
N LEU A 37 -6.78 -14.04 -13.57
CA LEU A 37 -7.80 -13.09 -13.13
C LEU A 37 -7.18 -11.69 -12.95
N GLY A 38 -7.80 -10.66 -13.53
CA GLY A 38 -7.39 -9.28 -13.39
C GLY A 38 -8.21 -8.53 -12.33
N ASN A 39 -8.23 -7.20 -12.44
CA ASN A 39 -9.07 -6.35 -11.60
C ASN A 39 -10.56 -6.38 -12.03
N ASP A 40 -10.88 -7.09 -13.11
CA ASP A 40 -12.24 -7.35 -13.58
C ASP A 40 -12.92 -8.52 -12.86
N LEU A 41 -12.27 -9.07 -11.83
CA LEU A 41 -12.80 -10.14 -11.00
C LEU A 41 -14.07 -9.68 -10.26
N VAL A 42 -15.21 -10.30 -10.59
CA VAL A 42 -16.48 -10.10 -9.89
C VAL A 42 -16.91 -11.40 -9.24
N LEU A 43 -16.85 -11.43 -7.90
CA LEU A 43 -17.42 -12.51 -7.09
C LEU A 43 -18.87 -12.18 -6.69
N PRO A 44 -19.80 -13.16 -6.73
CA PRO A 44 -21.12 -12.98 -6.16
C PRO A 44 -21.06 -12.99 -4.62
N GLY A 45 -22.17 -12.64 -3.97
CA GLY A 45 -22.28 -12.68 -2.50
C GLY A 45 -22.08 -14.09 -1.96
N LEU A 46 -21.00 -14.28 -1.19
CA LEU A 46 -20.60 -15.56 -0.59
C LEU A 46 -20.50 -15.38 0.94
N PRO A 47 -21.63 -15.38 1.66
CA PRO A 47 -21.70 -14.98 3.06
C PRO A 47 -21.00 -15.96 4.03
N ARG A 48 -20.71 -17.19 3.59
CA ARG A 48 -20.08 -18.24 4.41
C ARG A 48 -18.63 -18.50 4.03
N LEU A 49 -18.11 -17.82 3.00
CA LEU A 49 -16.76 -18.05 2.53
C LEU A 49 -15.77 -17.48 3.55
N HIS A 50 -14.96 -18.35 4.13
CA HIS A 50 -13.92 -17.96 5.06
C HIS A 50 -12.51 -18.07 4.45
N THR A 51 -12.32 -18.89 3.41
CA THR A 51 -11.02 -19.06 2.74
C THR A 51 -11.11 -18.78 1.25
N LEU A 52 -10.29 -17.84 0.77
CA LEU A 52 -10.15 -17.51 -0.64
C LEU A 52 -8.67 -17.54 -1.06
N THR A 53 -8.36 -18.31 -2.10
CA THR A 53 -7.03 -18.28 -2.72
C THR A 53 -7.11 -17.80 -4.16
N LEU A 54 -6.27 -16.84 -4.49
CA LEU A 54 -6.18 -16.17 -5.78
C LEU A 54 -4.72 -16.16 -6.25
N ASN A 55 -3.96 -17.22 -5.99
CA ASN A 55 -2.52 -17.23 -6.26
C ASN A 55 -2.22 -17.24 -7.76
N LYS A 56 -1.11 -16.61 -8.16
CA LYS A 56 -0.64 -16.55 -9.57
C LYS A 56 -1.72 -16.04 -10.54
N ASN A 57 -2.39 -14.96 -10.17
CA ASN A 57 -3.30 -14.22 -11.05
C ASN A 57 -2.64 -12.90 -11.49
N GLN A 58 -3.38 -12.06 -12.22
CA GLN A 58 -2.92 -10.79 -12.79
C GLN A 58 -3.54 -9.58 -12.07
N ILE A 59 -3.86 -9.71 -10.78
CA ILE A 59 -4.44 -8.63 -10.00
C ILE A 59 -3.37 -7.57 -9.75
N THR A 60 -3.66 -6.32 -10.10
CA THR A 60 -2.74 -5.19 -9.93
C THR A 60 -3.26 -4.18 -8.91
N ASP A 61 -4.58 -4.00 -8.83
CA ASP A 61 -5.23 -3.08 -7.90
C ASP A 61 -5.72 -3.84 -6.66
N LEU A 62 -4.92 -3.77 -5.60
CA LEU A 62 -5.26 -4.38 -4.32
C LEU A 62 -6.49 -3.72 -3.67
N GLU A 63 -6.63 -2.39 -3.80
CA GLU A 63 -7.69 -1.67 -3.11
C GLU A 63 -9.06 -2.06 -3.66
N CYS A 64 -9.20 -2.02 -4.99
CA CYS A 64 -10.43 -2.41 -5.66
C CYS A 64 -10.85 -3.84 -5.31
N LEU A 65 -9.88 -4.77 -5.24
CA LEU A 65 -10.15 -6.14 -4.80
C LEU A 65 -10.65 -6.20 -3.35
N LEU A 66 -9.98 -5.51 -2.42
CA LEU A 66 -10.34 -5.57 -1.00
C LEU A 66 -11.71 -4.93 -0.74
N ASP A 67 -12.03 -3.83 -1.44
CA ASP A 67 -13.35 -3.19 -1.36
C ASP A 67 -14.44 -4.14 -1.85
N HIS A 68 -14.21 -4.81 -3.00
CA HIS A 68 -15.14 -5.82 -3.51
C HIS A 68 -15.32 -6.99 -2.52
N LEU A 69 -14.23 -7.51 -1.95
CA LEU A 69 -14.25 -8.62 -0.99
C LEU A 69 -14.96 -8.24 0.32
N ALA A 70 -14.79 -7.00 0.78
CA ALA A 70 -15.46 -6.52 1.98
C ALA A 70 -17.00 -6.53 1.82
N GLU A 71 -17.50 -6.24 0.62
CA GLU A 71 -18.93 -6.25 0.32
C GLU A 71 -19.49 -7.67 0.16
N VAL A 72 -18.78 -8.54 -0.58
CA VAL A 72 -19.34 -9.83 -1.01
C VAL A 72 -18.98 -11.00 -0.09
N THR A 73 -17.92 -10.88 0.73
CA THR A 73 -17.42 -11.94 1.62
C THR A 73 -17.22 -11.45 3.06
N PRO A 74 -18.30 -11.15 3.80
CA PRO A 74 -18.21 -10.59 5.16
C PRO A 74 -17.58 -11.54 6.19
N ALA A 75 -17.60 -12.85 5.92
CA ALA A 75 -17.02 -13.88 6.80
C ALA A 75 -15.57 -14.27 6.44
N LEU A 76 -14.93 -13.52 5.53
CA LEU A 76 -13.60 -13.89 5.04
C LEU A 76 -12.54 -13.81 6.15
N GLU A 77 -11.86 -14.92 6.37
CA GLU A 77 -10.78 -15.05 7.37
C GLU A 77 -9.42 -15.26 6.72
N TYR A 78 -9.32 -15.97 5.60
CA TYR A 78 -8.07 -16.32 4.96
C TYR A 78 -8.08 -15.87 3.50
N LEU A 79 -7.07 -15.06 3.14
CA LEU A 79 -6.89 -14.57 1.77
C LEU A 79 -5.44 -14.82 1.34
N SER A 80 -5.27 -15.48 0.19
CA SER A 80 -3.96 -15.72 -0.42
C SER A 80 -3.87 -15.04 -1.79
N LEU A 81 -2.92 -14.11 -1.93
CA LEU A 81 -2.69 -13.33 -3.16
C LEU A 81 -1.27 -13.56 -3.71
N LEU A 82 -0.61 -14.66 -3.36
CA LEU A 82 0.78 -14.89 -3.69
C LEU A 82 0.99 -14.93 -5.22
N GLY A 83 2.01 -14.23 -5.71
CA GLY A 83 2.31 -14.18 -7.15
C GLY A 83 1.38 -13.26 -7.97
N ASN A 84 0.64 -12.35 -7.32
CA ASN A 84 -0.03 -11.23 -7.99
C ASN A 84 0.83 -9.95 -7.93
N VAL A 85 0.59 -9.02 -8.84
CA VAL A 85 1.26 -7.69 -8.84
C VAL A 85 0.80 -6.83 -7.66
N ALA A 86 -0.47 -6.96 -7.28
CA ALA A 86 -1.10 -6.30 -6.14
C ALA A 86 -0.55 -6.74 -4.78
N CYS A 87 0.10 -7.90 -4.69
CA CYS A 87 0.70 -8.40 -3.46
C CYS A 87 2.22 -8.21 -3.50
N PRO A 88 2.76 -7.13 -2.89
CA PRO A 88 4.19 -6.92 -2.81
C PRO A 88 4.80 -7.90 -1.80
N ASN A 89 5.05 -9.15 -2.19
CA ASN A 89 5.73 -10.08 -1.30
C ASN A 89 7.21 -9.70 -1.12
N GLU A 90 7.72 -9.79 0.12
CA GLU A 90 9.15 -9.73 0.45
C GLU A 90 9.96 -10.84 -0.26
N LEU A 91 9.31 -11.96 -0.60
CA LEU A 91 9.88 -13.06 -1.40
C LEU A 91 10.14 -12.72 -2.88
N VAL A 92 9.63 -11.58 -3.37
CA VAL A 92 9.64 -11.23 -4.80
C VAL A 92 10.49 -9.99 -5.10
N SER A 93 10.85 -9.19 -4.09
CA SER A 93 11.59 -7.95 -4.28
C SER A 93 12.60 -7.73 -3.16
N LEU A 94 13.89 -7.92 -3.47
CA LEU A 94 15.03 -7.60 -2.59
C LEU A 94 15.10 -6.12 -2.20
N GLU A 95 14.30 -5.26 -2.82
CA GLU A 95 14.19 -3.82 -2.55
C GLU A 95 13.12 -3.46 -1.49
N LYS A 96 12.31 -4.41 -1.02
CA LYS A 96 11.20 -4.12 -0.09
C LYS A 96 11.54 -4.59 1.31
N ASP A 97 11.47 -3.66 2.26
CA ASP A 97 11.81 -3.89 3.66
C ASP A 97 10.57 -4.33 4.48
N GLU A 98 10.80 -4.84 5.70
CA GLU A 98 9.74 -5.20 6.67
C GLU A 98 8.71 -4.08 6.91
N GLU A 99 9.10 -2.82 6.73
CA GLU A 99 8.19 -1.67 6.84
C GLU A 99 7.15 -1.62 5.71
N ASP A 100 7.48 -2.01 4.48
CA ASP A 100 6.52 -2.08 3.39
C ASP A 100 5.49 -3.19 3.63
N TYR A 101 5.94 -4.32 4.17
CA TYR A 101 5.03 -5.40 4.54
C TYR A 101 4.12 -4.99 5.69
N LYS A 102 4.62 -4.28 6.70
CA LYS A 102 3.77 -3.70 7.78
C LYS A 102 2.70 -2.77 7.21
N ARG A 103 3.05 -1.89 6.26
CA ARG A 103 2.09 -1.01 5.58
C ARG A 103 1.03 -1.80 4.83
N TYR A 104 1.43 -2.76 4.01
CA TYR A 104 0.52 -3.65 3.30
C TYR A 104 -0.44 -4.35 4.29
N ARG A 105 0.10 -4.92 5.36
CA ARG A 105 -0.69 -5.68 6.34
C ARG A 105 -1.71 -4.81 7.06
N CYS A 106 -1.31 -3.60 7.46
CA CYS A 106 -2.21 -2.66 8.10
C CYS A 106 -3.28 -2.12 7.12
N PHE A 107 -2.94 -1.88 5.85
CA PHE A 107 -3.91 -1.52 4.82
C PHE A 107 -4.95 -2.62 4.60
N VAL A 108 -4.51 -3.88 4.49
CA VAL A 108 -5.42 -5.03 4.34
C VAL A 108 -6.31 -5.19 5.56
N LEU A 109 -5.76 -5.09 6.78
CA LEU A 109 -6.53 -5.18 8.02
C LEU A 109 -7.55 -4.04 8.20
N HIS A 110 -7.25 -2.86 7.66
CA HIS A 110 -8.17 -1.73 7.68
C HIS A 110 -9.41 -2.01 6.81
N LYS A 111 -9.21 -2.60 5.62
CA LYS A 111 -10.31 -2.97 4.71
C LYS A 111 -11.04 -4.24 5.15
N LEU A 112 -10.31 -5.24 5.65
CA LEU A 112 -10.82 -6.54 6.09
C LEU A 112 -10.42 -6.83 7.55
N PRO A 113 -11.17 -6.33 8.54
CA PRO A 113 -10.78 -6.39 9.96
C PRO A 113 -10.77 -7.81 10.54
N ASN A 114 -11.51 -8.75 9.94
CA ASN A 114 -11.59 -10.14 10.42
C ASN A 114 -10.51 -11.05 9.82
N LEU A 115 -9.69 -10.53 8.90
CA LEU A 115 -8.69 -11.33 8.20
C LEU A 115 -7.59 -11.84 9.15
N LYS A 116 -7.25 -13.11 8.99
CA LYS A 116 -6.18 -13.84 9.67
C LYS A 116 -5.00 -14.00 8.72
N PHE A 117 -3.82 -13.65 9.22
CA PHE A 117 -2.56 -13.86 8.53
C PHE A 117 -1.85 -15.09 9.10
N ALA A 118 -0.91 -15.66 8.33
CA ALA A 118 -0.05 -16.74 8.81
C ALA A 118 0.70 -16.37 10.10
N ARG A 119 1.19 -15.11 10.18
CA ARG A 119 1.70 -14.52 11.41
C ARG A 119 0.54 -13.90 12.20
N LYS A 120 0.40 -14.28 13.47
CA LYS A 120 -0.68 -13.80 14.35
C LYS A 120 -0.72 -12.26 14.36
N VAL A 121 -1.89 -11.72 14.05
CA VAL A 121 -2.16 -10.28 14.13
C VAL A 121 -2.19 -9.86 15.60
N THR A 122 -1.30 -8.96 15.99
CA THR A 122 -1.29 -8.38 17.34
C THR A 122 -2.35 -7.28 17.48
N ARG A 123 -2.70 -6.94 18.73
CA ARG A 123 -3.65 -5.85 19.01
C ARG A 123 -3.12 -4.49 18.52
N GLN A 124 -1.82 -4.23 18.68
CA GLN A 124 -1.18 -3.00 18.24
C GLN A 124 -1.33 -2.79 16.73
N GLU A 125 -1.13 -3.84 15.93
CA GLU A 125 -1.27 -3.75 14.48
C GLU A 125 -2.73 -3.50 14.06
N ARG A 126 -3.73 -3.99 14.83
CA ARG A 126 -5.14 -3.66 14.58
C ARG A 126 -5.46 -2.21 14.90
N GLU A 127 -4.93 -1.69 16.00
CA GLU A 127 -5.09 -0.28 16.39
C GLU A 127 -4.41 0.64 15.36
N GLU A 128 -3.21 0.27 14.90
CA GLU A 128 -2.50 0.99 13.84
C GLU A 128 -3.26 0.95 12.51
N ALA A 129 -3.77 -0.21 12.10
CA ALA A 129 -4.61 -0.33 10.90
C ALA A 129 -5.88 0.53 11.00
N LEU A 130 -6.51 0.61 12.16
CA LEU A 130 -7.68 1.46 12.37
C LEU A 130 -7.34 2.95 12.24
N LEU A 131 -6.22 3.38 12.83
CA LEU A 131 -5.82 4.79 12.88
C LEU A 131 -5.19 5.30 11.57
N ARG A 132 -4.36 4.46 10.93
CA ARG A 132 -3.48 4.86 9.82
C ARG A 132 -3.72 4.07 8.54
N GLY A 133 -4.48 2.99 8.58
CA GLY A 133 -4.62 2.06 7.46
C GLY A 133 -5.12 2.71 6.18
N SER A 134 -6.02 3.70 6.26
CA SER A 134 -6.51 4.47 5.10
C SER A 134 -5.40 5.19 4.33
N PHE A 135 -4.28 5.51 4.98
CA PHE A 135 -3.15 6.24 4.39
C PHE A 135 -1.98 5.33 4.02
N MET A 136 -2.07 4.02 4.27
CA MET A 136 -0.99 3.06 3.99
C MET A 136 -1.00 2.54 2.54
N LYS A 137 -1.86 3.11 1.69
CA LYS A 137 -1.84 2.89 0.25
C LYS A 137 -0.54 3.41 -0.35
N VAL A 138 0.23 2.53 -0.99
CA VAL A 138 1.41 2.92 -1.74
C VAL A 138 0.98 3.51 -3.08
N VAL A 139 1.09 4.83 -3.21
CA VAL A 139 0.93 5.52 -4.50
C VAL A 139 2.32 5.79 -5.06
N LYS A 140 2.70 5.06 -6.10
CA LYS A 140 3.90 5.41 -6.87
C LYS A 140 3.57 6.62 -7.75
N PRO A 141 4.39 7.69 -7.73
CA PRO A 141 4.27 8.74 -8.73
C PRO A 141 4.32 8.09 -10.11
N LYS A 142 3.39 8.44 -11.00
CA LYS A 142 3.51 8.03 -12.39
C LYS A 142 4.85 8.56 -12.89
N ALA A 143 5.74 7.68 -13.33
CA ALA A 143 6.90 8.11 -14.07
C ALA A 143 6.36 8.83 -15.30
N SER A 144 6.45 10.16 -15.31
CA SER A 144 6.10 10.97 -16.46
C SER A 144 7.05 10.57 -17.59
N SER A 145 6.64 9.62 -18.42
CA SER A 145 7.06 9.62 -19.81
C SER A 145 6.26 10.74 -20.47
N ASP A 146 7.01 11.73 -20.92
CA ASP A 146 6.64 12.88 -21.73
C ASP A 146 6.40 14.23 -21.05
N CYS A 147 7.01 15.21 -21.73
CA CYS A 147 7.03 16.66 -21.61
C CYS A 147 7.64 17.29 -20.35
N VAL A 148 8.91 17.71 -20.50
CA VAL A 148 9.41 18.99 -19.95
C VAL A 148 8.42 20.08 -20.35
N THR A 149 7.41 20.29 -19.53
CA THR A 149 6.60 21.50 -19.60
C THR A 149 7.20 22.38 -18.53
N ALA A 150 7.94 23.40 -18.96
CA ALA A 150 8.57 24.36 -18.08
C ALA A 150 7.56 24.83 -17.02
N SER A 151 7.86 24.56 -15.75
CA SER A 151 7.13 25.12 -14.63
C SER A 151 7.08 26.65 -14.80
N PRO A 152 5.96 27.33 -14.47
CA PRO A 152 5.95 28.79 -14.42
C PRO A 152 7.06 29.24 -13.47
N GLU A 153 7.83 30.25 -13.88
CA GLU A 153 8.98 30.79 -13.15
C GLU A 153 8.59 31.20 -11.73
N HIS A 154 8.67 30.26 -10.80
CA HIS A 154 8.73 30.60 -9.39
C HIS A 154 10.16 31.07 -9.14
N HIS A 155 10.29 32.38 -8.89
CA HIS A 155 11.49 33.00 -8.35
C HIS A 155 11.82 32.39 -6.98
N TYR A 156 12.42 31.21 -6.99
CA TYR A 156 13.15 30.72 -5.86
C TYR A 156 14.49 31.44 -5.85
N THR A 157 14.71 32.27 -4.83
CA THR A 157 16.06 32.76 -4.51
C THR A 157 16.80 31.59 -3.86
N PRO A 158 17.74 30.94 -4.56
CA PRO A 158 18.50 29.87 -3.94
C PRO A 158 19.26 30.42 -2.73
N LEU A 159 19.45 29.56 -1.72
CA LEU A 159 20.32 29.88 -0.60
C LEU A 159 21.69 30.30 -1.15
N PRO A 160 22.28 31.40 -0.67
CA PRO A 160 23.59 31.84 -1.14
C PRO A 160 24.60 30.72 -0.90
N SER A 161 25.37 30.38 -1.93
CA SER A 161 26.40 29.35 -1.86
C SER A 161 27.32 29.65 -0.67
N ALA A 162 27.40 28.73 0.28
CA ALA A 162 28.26 28.83 1.46
C ALA A 162 29.73 28.66 1.04
N SER A 163 30.27 29.67 0.39
CA SER A 163 31.70 29.80 0.12
C SER A 163 32.07 31.25 0.41
N ARG A 164 32.20 31.57 1.69
CA ARG A 164 32.80 32.85 2.12
C ARG A 164 34.07 32.50 2.89
N ASP A 165 35.20 33.05 2.46
CA ASP A 165 36.47 32.97 3.20
C ASP A 165 36.30 33.53 4.61
N LEU A 166 36.86 32.83 5.62
CA LEU A 166 36.78 33.20 7.04
C LEU A 166 37.34 34.59 7.38
N THR A 167 38.05 35.23 6.45
CA THR A 167 38.68 36.56 6.65
C THR A 167 37.79 37.72 6.18
N ASN A 168 36.75 37.45 5.39
CA ASN A 168 35.87 38.48 4.81
C ASN A 168 34.68 38.81 5.72
N HIS A 169 34.97 39.38 6.88
CA HIS A 169 33.94 39.97 7.74
C HIS A 169 33.52 41.35 7.18
N ARG A 170 32.40 41.40 6.47
CA ARG A 170 31.64 42.65 6.31
C ARG A 170 30.49 42.62 7.30
N GLY A 171 30.69 43.25 8.46
CA GLY A 171 29.62 43.47 9.42
C GLY A 171 28.54 44.33 8.78
N VAL A 172 27.35 43.76 8.58
CA VAL A 172 26.17 44.52 8.17
C VAL A 172 25.32 44.74 9.42
N LEU A 173 25.21 46.00 9.84
CA LEU A 173 24.31 46.39 10.92
C LEU A 173 22.88 46.47 10.39
N GLY A 174 22.20 45.32 10.36
CA GLY A 174 20.77 45.23 10.04
C GLY A 174 19.96 44.90 11.29
N LYS A 175 18.85 45.61 11.52
CA LYS A 175 17.86 45.23 12.55
C LYS A 175 17.15 43.96 12.10
N CYS A 176 17.56 42.82 12.63
CA CYS A 176 16.83 41.55 12.49
C CYS A 176 15.47 41.69 13.19
N ARG A 177 14.38 41.81 12.42
CA ARG A 177 13.01 41.92 12.97
C ARG A 177 12.42 40.57 13.38
N TYR A 178 13.08 39.46 13.03
CA TYR A 178 12.57 38.13 13.33
C TYR A 178 13.73 37.19 13.70
N VAL A 179 13.91 36.98 15.00
CA VAL A 179 14.84 35.98 15.53
C VAL A 179 14.06 34.72 15.81
N TYR A 180 14.25 33.70 14.98
CA TYR A 180 13.65 32.39 15.21
C TYR A 180 14.49 31.63 16.25
N TYR A 181 14.03 31.64 17.50
CA TYR A 181 14.56 30.76 18.53
C TYR A 181 13.99 29.37 18.29
N GLY A 182 14.74 28.52 17.60
CA GLY A 182 14.36 27.18 17.18
C GLY A 182 14.16 26.18 18.31
N LYS A 183 13.28 26.47 19.26
CA LYS A 183 12.89 25.54 20.34
C LYS A 183 11.91 24.46 19.87
N ASN A 184 11.30 24.63 18.69
CA ASN A 184 10.26 23.72 18.18
C ASN A 184 10.63 23.05 16.84
N SER A 185 11.86 23.22 16.35
CA SER A 185 12.30 22.56 15.11
C SER A 185 12.97 21.23 15.43
N GLU A 186 12.23 20.12 15.31
CA GLU A 186 12.79 18.78 15.50
C GLU A 186 13.91 18.45 14.50
N GLY A 187 13.98 19.17 13.37
CA GLY A 187 14.97 18.98 12.31
C GLY A 187 16.39 19.46 12.65
N ASN A 188 16.58 20.25 13.71
CA ASN A 188 17.90 20.78 14.09
C ASN A 188 18.62 19.96 15.18
N ARG A 189 18.10 18.78 15.54
CA ARG A 189 18.60 17.95 16.65
C ARG A 189 20.05 17.45 16.45
N PHE A 190 20.59 17.49 15.23
CA PHE A 190 21.89 16.92 14.88
C PHE A 190 22.94 17.93 14.43
N ILE A 191 22.59 19.23 14.36
CA ILE A 191 23.57 20.28 14.04
C ILE A 191 24.30 20.61 15.34
N ARG A 192 25.58 20.24 15.41
CA ARG A 192 26.49 20.63 16.50
C ARG A 192 27.31 21.84 16.05
N ASP A 193 27.45 22.82 16.94
CA ASP A 193 28.14 24.09 16.66
C ASP A 193 29.63 23.91 16.27
N ASP A 194 30.19 22.73 16.54
CA ASP A 194 31.58 22.34 16.25
C ASP A 194 31.88 22.06 14.76
N GLN A 195 30.92 22.27 13.85
CA GLN A 195 31.10 22.16 12.39
C GLN A 195 30.85 23.46 11.59
N LEU A 196 30.75 24.62 12.25
CA LEU A 196 30.71 25.92 11.55
C LEU A 196 32.00 26.72 11.71
#